data_AF-A0A7C4AG36-F1
#
_entry.id   AF-A0A7C4AG36-F1
#
_cell.length_a   1.000
_cell.length_b   1.000
_cell.length_c   1.000
_cell.angle_alpha   90.00
_cell.angle_beta   90.00
_cell.angle_gamma   90.00
#
_symmetry.space_group_name_H-M   'P 1'
#
loop_
_entity.id
_entity.type
_entity.pdbx_description
1 polymer ?
#
loop_
_entity_poly.entity_id
_entity_poly.type
_entity_poly.pdbx_seq_one_letter_code
_entity_poly.pdbx_strand_id
1 'polypeptide(L)'
;MNRGLLFLAAGGALHLLSLGATAPPVRQPDEDVNSTAVRRRAGLHPNENLLFSGWGVTPAGTHVQVSDMVLKLVIAPDKQRVLAVSGGFSDVGLTVLDLATRQVTQFVPLGEAWNGLAFSRDGQRVFVSGGDSGQIH
;
A
#
# COMPACT_ATOMS: atom_id res chain seq x y z
N MET A 1 -39.65 52.29 -44.49
CA MET A 1 -39.04 51.41 -45.51
C MET A 1 -38.16 50.41 -44.77
N ASN A 2 -38.55 49.13 -44.82
CA ASN A 2 -38.07 48.03 -43.97
C ASN A 2 -36.63 47.62 -44.34
N ARG A 3 -35.73 47.48 -43.34
CA ARG A 3 -34.51 46.67 -43.47
C ARG A 3 -34.29 45.88 -42.18
N GLY A 4 -34.69 44.61 -42.21
CA GLY A 4 -34.30 43.62 -41.22
C GLY A 4 -32.87 43.15 -41.47
N LEU A 5 -32.15 42.83 -40.39
CA LEU A 5 -30.97 41.98 -40.45
C LEU A 5 -31.11 40.90 -39.37
N LEU A 6 -31.08 39.64 -39.82
CA LEU A 6 -31.12 38.44 -39.00
C LEU A 6 -29.85 38.32 -38.16
N PHE A 7 -30.00 38.00 -36.87
CA PHE A 7 -28.94 37.38 -36.08
C PHE A 7 -29.00 35.86 -36.30
N LEU A 8 -27.97 35.29 -36.94
CA LEU A 8 -27.72 33.85 -36.88
C LEU A 8 -27.16 33.52 -35.49
N ALA A 9 -27.98 32.94 -34.61
CA ALA A 9 -27.49 32.27 -33.42
C ALA A 9 -26.94 30.89 -33.83
N ALA A 10 -25.62 30.77 -33.92
CA ALA A 10 -24.96 29.47 -34.05
C ALA A 10 -25.06 28.74 -32.70
N GLY A 11 -26.06 27.87 -32.57
CA GLY A 11 -26.19 26.94 -31.46
C GLY A 11 -25.10 25.86 -31.56
N GLY A 12 -23.92 26.14 -31.03
CA GLY A 12 -22.89 25.13 -30.81
C GLY A 12 -23.29 24.25 -29.62
N ALA A 13 -23.77 23.04 -29.88
CA ALA A 13 -23.91 22.04 -28.85
C ALA A 13 -22.51 21.69 -28.31
N LEU A 14 -22.18 22.18 -27.11
CA LEU A 14 -21.03 21.70 -26.35
C LEU A 14 -21.36 20.26 -25.92
N HIS A 15 -20.89 19.28 -26.70
CA HIS A 15 -20.79 17.91 -26.23
C HIS A 15 -19.68 17.86 -25.18
N LEU A 16 -20.08 17.88 -23.91
CA LEU A 16 -19.22 17.48 -22.79
C LEU A 16 -18.85 16.01 -23.00
N LEU A 17 -17.67 15.77 -23.60
CA LEU A 17 -17.01 14.47 -23.57
C LEU A 17 -16.69 14.18 -22.09
N SER A 18 -17.51 13.35 -21.46
CA SER A 18 -17.14 12.74 -20.20
C SER A 18 -15.93 11.85 -20.47
N LEU A 19 -14.73 12.31 -20.10
CA LEU A 19 -13.57 11.45 -19.92
C LEU A 19 -13.91 10.51 -18.76
N GLY A 20 -14.57 9.39 -19.07
CA GLY A 20 -14.77 8.31 -18.11
C GLY A 20 -13.39 7.84 -17.70
N ALA A 21 -13.00 8.08 -16.45
CA ALA A 21 -11.76 7.54 -15.92
C ALA A 21 -11.85 6.02 -15.99
N THR A 22 -11.05 5.40 -16.84
CA THR A 22 -10.96 3.95 -16.94
C THR A 22 -10.43 3.42 -15.61
N ALA A 23 -11.10 2.43 -15.04
CA ALA A 23 -10.63 1.79 -13.81
C ALA A 23 -9.20 1.26 -14.02
N PRO A 24 -8.33 1.33 -12.99
CA PRO A 24 -6.98 0.77 -13.10
C PRO A 24 -7.05 -0.73 -13.43
N PRO A 25 -6.10 -1.24 -14.23
CA PRO A 25 -6.14 -2.63 -14.66
C PRO A 25 -6.02 -3.57 -13.45
N VAL A 26 -6.81 -4.64 -13.46
CA VAL A 26 -6.79 -5.73 -12.47
C VAL A 26 -6.52 -7.04 -13.20
N ARG A 27 -5.87 -8.01 -12.54
CA ARG A 27 -5.76 -9.39 -13.08
C ARG A 27 -7.16 -10.00 -13.15
N GLN A 28 -7.51 -10.61 -14.29
CA GLN A 28 -8.76 -11.34 -14.44
C GLN A 28 -8.68 -12.70 -13.73
N PRO A 29 -9.80 -13.24 -13.20
CA PRO A 29 -9.78 -14.49 -12.42
C PRO A 29 -9.14 -15.69 -13.13
N ASP A 30 -9.28 -15.78 -14.44
CA ASP A 30 -8.85 -16.87 -15.33
C ASP A 30 -7.38 -16.77 -15.80
N GLU A 31 -6.72 -15.63 -15.61
CA GLU A 31 -5.33 -15.44 -16.06
C GLU A 31 -4.35 -16.23 -15.21
N ASP A 32 -3.39 -16.95 -15.77
CA ASP A 32 -2.37 -17.61 -14.93
C ASP A 32 -1.62 -16.57 -14.06
N VAL A 33 -1.57 -16.81 -12.74
CA VAL A 33 -0.87 -15.97 -11.77
C VAL A 33 0.64 -15.92 -12.03
N ASN A 34 1.20 -16.96 -12.69
CA ASN A 34 2.59 -16.99 -13.08
C ASN A 34 2.85 -16.42 -14.49
N SER A 35 1.82 -15.90 -15.17
CA SER A 35 1.93 -15.35 -16.51
C SER A 35 2.88 -14.15 -16.57
N THR A 36 3.90 -14.26 -17.42
CA THR A 36 4.78 -13.14 -17.76
C THR A 36 4.01 -11.95 -18.35
N ALA A 37 2.91 -12.20 -19.06
CA ALA A 37 2.09 -11.15 -19.65
C ALA A 37 1.34 -10.33 -18.58
N VAL A 38 0.83 -10.98 -17.53
CA VAL A 38 0.21 -10.29 -16.38
C VAL A 38 1.24 -9.44 -15.66
N ARG A 39 2.44 -9.99 -15.39
CA ARG A 39 3.52 -9.30 -14.67
C ARG A 39 4.11 -8.10 -15.42
N ARG A 40 3.91 -8.02 -16.74
CA ARG A 40 4.42 -6.94 -17.61
C ARG A 40 3.31 -6.05 -18.16
N ARG A 41 2.05 -6.27 -17.79
CA ARG A 41 0.91 -5.47 -18.26
C ARG A 41 1.07 -4.04 -17.75
N ALA A 42 0.96 -3.06 -18.65
CA ALA A 42 0.99 -1.66 -18.29
C ALA A 42 -0.09 -1.36 -17.23
N GLY A 43 0.31 -0.69 -16.13
CA GLY A 43 -0.57 -0.37 -15.01
C GLY A 43 -0.75 -1.49 -13.98
N LEU A 44 -0.25 -2.71 -14.22
CA LEU A 44 -0.08 -3.73 -13.18
C LEU A 44 1.39 -3.78 -12.79
N HIS A 45 1.72 -3.16 -11.66
CA HIS A 45 3.08 -3.01 -11.17
C HIS A 45 3.28 -3.90 -9.93
N PRO A 46 4.33 -4.77 -9.92
CA PRO A 46 4.76 -5.43 -8.70
C PRO A 46 4.96 -4.41 -7.56
N ASN A 47 4.57 -4.79 -6.35
CA ASN A 47 4.67 -3.94 -5.14
C ASN A 47 3.70 -2.75 -5.08
N GLU A 48 2.87 -2.53 -6.10
CA GLU A 48 1.81 -1.52 -6.08
C GLU A 48 0.43 -2.18 -6.04
N ASN A 49 0.08 -2.92 -7.11
CA ASN A 49 -1.22 -3.57 -7.27
C ASN A 49 -1.11 -5.02 -7.76
N LEU A 50 0.12 -5.53 -7.88
CA LEU A 50 0.40 -6.94 -8.16
C LEU A 50 1.25 -7.53 -7.02
N LEU A 51 0.74 -8.57 -6.36
CA LEU A 51 1.47 -9.32 -5.34
C LEU A 51 2.58 -10.15 -5.98
N PHE A 52 3.59 -10.53 -5.19
CA PHE A 52 4.70 -11.39 -5.65
C PHE A 52 4.20 -12.74 -6.21
N SER A 53 3.05 -13.22 -5.72
CA SER A 53 2.36 -14.42 -6.20
C SER A 53 1.63 -14.21 -7.54
N GLY A 54 1.64 -12.99 -8.11
CA GLY A 54 0.96 -12.63 -9.34
C GLY A 54 -0.54 -12.37 -9.20
N TRP A 55 -1.07 -12.39 -7.98
CA TRP A 55 -2.42 -11.94 -7.69
C TRP A 55 -2.51 -10.42 -7.80
N GLY A 56 -3.46 -9.94 -8.60
CA GLY A 56 -3.79 -8.51 -8.66
C GLY A 56 -4.73 -8.13 -7.51
N VAL A 57 -4.47 -7.00 -6.87
CA VAL A 57 -5.35 -6.43 -5.85
C VAL A 57 -5.75 -5.02 -6.27
N THR A 58 -7.01 -4.66 -6.06
CA THR A 58 -7.42 -3.25 -6.16
C THR A 58 -6.88 -2.53 -4.92
N PRO A 59 -5.98 -1.55 -5.03
CA PRO A 59 -5.44 -0.89 -3.86
C PRO A 59 -6.57 -0.18 -3.11
N ALA A 60 -6.79 -0.58 -1.86
CA ALA A 60 -7.72 0.13 -0.96
C ALA A 60 -7.11 1.44 -0.43
N GLY A 61 -5.81 1.66 -0.67
CA GLY A 61 -5.06 2.83 -0.23
C GLY A 61 -3.62 2.81 -0.75
N THR A 62 -2.74 3.55 -0.08
CA THR A 62 -1.30 3.56 -0.37
C THR A 62 -0.61 2.41 0.36
N HIS A 63 0.25 1.67 -0.32
CA HIS A 63 1.10 0.66 0.30
C HIS A 63 2.43 1.29 0.73
N VAL A 64 2.95 0.86 1.88
CA VAL A 64 4.29 1.24 2.36
C VAL A 64 5.14 -0.02 2.36
N GLN A 65 6.26 0.03 1.64
CA GLN A 65 7.21 -1.09 1.60
C GLN A 65 7.91 -1.23 2.94
N VAL A 66 8.02 -2.46 3.41
CA VAL A 66 8.66 -2.88 4.66
C VAL A 66 9.42 -4.19 4.41
N SER A 67 10.14 -4.69 5.41
CA SER A 67 10.80 -6.00 5.30
C SER A 67 9.80 -7.14 5.11
N ASP A 68 10.26 -8.27 4.58
CA ASP A 68 9.40 -9.41 4.29
C ASP A 68 8.88 -10.11 5.56
N MET A 69 7.89 -10.98 5.35
CA MET A 69 7.23 -11.76 6.41
C MET A 69 6.91 -10.94 7.66
N VAL A 70 6.15 -9.85 7.49
CA VAL A 70 5.58 -9.13 8.62
C VAL A 70 4.66 -10.08 9.39
N LEU A 71 5.03 -10.37 10.64
CA LEU A 71 4.31 -11.33 11.48
C LEU A 71 3.23 -10.66 12.32
N LYS A 72 3.52 -9.47 12.83
CA LYS A 72 2.59 -8.71 13.67
C LYS A 72 2.77 -7.21 13.50
N LEU A 73 1.64 -6.51 13.57
CA LEU A 73 1.55 -5.05 13.61
C LEU A 73 0.89 -4.63 14.92
N VAL A 74 1.39 -3.56 15.53
CA VAL A 74 0.75 -2.89 16.67
C VAL A 74 0.70 -1.39 16.45
N ILE A 75 -0.44 -0.78 16.77
CA ILE A 75 -0.57 0.68 16.79
C ILE A 75 0.04 1.17 18.11
N ALA A 76 0.90 2.19 18.04
CA ALA A 76 1.46 2.82 19.22
C ALA A 76 0.36 3.49 20.07
N PRO A 77 0.49 3.58 21.40
CA PRO A 77 -0.54 4.18 22.26
C PRO A 77 -0.90 5.62 21.88
N ASP A 78 0.05 6.38 21.33
CA ASP A 78 -0.15 7.75 20.80
C ASP A 78 -0.96 7.81 19.49
N LYS A 79 -1.19 6.65 18.85
CA LYS A 79 -1.85 6.47 17.55
C LYS A 79 -1.19 7.22 16.39
N GLN A 80 0.06 7.63 16.54
CA GLN A 80 0.83 8.29 15.49
C GLN A 80 1.66 7.30 14.68
N ARG A 81 1.97 6.13 15.28
CA ARG A 81 2.87 5.15 14.69
C ARG A 81 2.28 3.76 14.65
N VAL A 82 2.71 2.97 13.67
CA VAL A 82 2.56 1.52 13.64
C VAL A 82 3.94 0.89 13.71
N LEU A 83 4.08 -0.13 14.55
CA LEU A 83 5.27 -0.95 14.63
C LEU A 83 4.98 -2.30 13.98
N ALA A 84 5.89 -2.77 13.15
CA ALA A 84 5.82 -4.05 12.46
C ALA A 84 7.04 -4.89 12.82
N VAL A 85 6.82 -6.13 13.28
CA VAL A 85 7.92 -7.09 13.44
C VAL A 85 7.97 -8.01 12.22
N SER A 86 9.16 -8.11 11.65
CA SER A 86 9.48 -8.96 10.50
C SER A 86 10.50 -10.01 10.92
N GLY A 87 10.28 -11.25 10.47
CA GLY A 87 11.14 -12.41 10.77
C GLY A 87 11.39 -13.30 9.55
N GLY A 88 11.34 -12.71 8.36
CA GLY A 88 11.41 -13.44 7.09
C GLY A 88 12.83 -13.74 6.63
N PHE A 89 13.02 -13.82 5.31
CA PHE A 89 14.31 -14.10 4.70
C PHE A 89 15.19 -12.84 4.59
N SER A 90 14.54 -11.68 4.48
CA SER A 90 15.21 -10.37 4.38
C SER A 90 15.59 -9.86 5.78
N ASP A 91 15.67 -8.53 5.96
CA ASP A 91 16.08 -7.94 7.24
C ASP A 91 15.08 -8.30 8.36
N VAL A 92 15.57 -9.01 9.38
CA VAL A 92 14.81 -9.32 10.60
C VAL A 92 14.86 -8.10 11.53
N GLY A 93 13.71 -7.72 12.08
CA GLY A 93 13.67 -6.58 12.98
C GLY A 93 12.32 -5.90 13.12
N LEU A 94 12.38 -4.68 13.64
CA LEU A 94 11.24 -3.84 13.96
C LEU A 94 11.22 -2.61 13.05
N THR A 95 10.21 -2.51 12.20
CA THR A 95 9.92 -1.31 11.41
C THR A 95 9.01 -0.37 12.23
N VAL A 96 9.35 0.91 12.27
CA VAL A 96 8.50 1.99 12.79
C VAL A 96 7.98 2.80 11.61
N LEU A 97 6.66 2.89 11.49
CA LEU A 97 5.96 3.60 10.44
C LEU A 97 5.16 4.77 11.05
N ASP A 98 5.31 5.95 10.45
CA ASP A 98 4.49 7.12 10.79
C ASP A 98 3.19 7.11 9.97
N LEU A 99 2.06 7.21 10.67
CA LEU A 99 0.73 7.07 10.05
C LEU A 99 0.30 8.31 9.26
N ALA A 100 0.79 9.49 9.62
CA ALA A 100 0.41 10.74 8.96
C ALA A 100 1.09 10.87 7.59
N THR A 101 2.40 10.62 7.56
CA THR A 101 3.24 10.72 6.36
C THR A 101 3.25 9.43 5.54
N ARG A 102 2.85 8.30 6.14
CA ARG A 102 2.88 6.95 5.54
C ARG A 102 4.30 6.54 5.13
N GLN A 103 5.26 6.81 6.00
CA GLN A 103 6.67 6.50 5.75
C GLN A 103 7.25 5.67 6.88
N VAL A 104 8.19 4.80 6.52
CA VAL A 104 9.07 4.16 7.49
C VAL A 104 10.00 5.24 8.04
N THR A 105 9.87 5.54 9.33
CA THR A 105 10.71 6.52 10.01
C THR A 105 11.94 5.89 10.66
N GLN A 106 11.88 4.59 10.95
CA GLN A 106 12.99 3.85 11.53
C GLN A 106 12.88 2.36 11.23
N PHE A 107 14.03 1.72 11.08
CA PHE A 107 14.17 0.27 11.17
C PHE A 107 15.17 -0.07 12.27
N VAL A 108 14.82 -1.00 13.15
CA VAL A 108 15.68 -1.50 14.22
C VAL A 108 16.01 -2.96 13.91
N PRO A 109 17.24 -3.26 13.47
CA PRO A 109 17.64 -4.63 13.16
C PRO A 109 17.69 -5.46 14.44
N LEU A 110 17.21 -6.70 14.36
CA LEU A 110 17.31 -7.70 15.41
C LEU A 110 18.00 -8.94 14.87
N GLY A 111 18.75 -9.64 15.71
CA GLY A 111 19.38 -10.90 15.31
C GLY A 111 18.34 -11.98 15.00
N GLU A 112 17.30 -12.04 15.82
CA GLU A 112 16.17 -12.95 15.68
C GLU A 112 14.88 -12.27 16.15
N ALA A 113 13.75 -12.60 15.54
CA ALA A 113 12.43 -12.14 15.97
C ALA A 113 11.32 -13.09 15.55
N TRP A 114 10.19 -13.07 16.27
CA TRP A 114 8.96 -13.74 15.86
C TRP A 114 7.72 -12.84 16.08
N ASN A 115 6.53 -13.44 16.20
CA ASN A 115 5.26 -12.70 16.25
C ASN A 115 5.01 -11.90 17.54
N GLY A 116 5.84 -12.06 18.59
CA GLY A 116 5.66 -11.38 19.87
C GLY A 116 6.02 -9.90 19.75
N LEU A 117 5.01 -9.03 19.86
CA LEU A 117 5.17 -7.58 19.83
C LEU A 117 4.10 -6.92 20.71
N ALA A 118 4.52 -6.12 21.70
CA ALA A 118 3.61 -5.44 22.62
C ALA A 118 4.23 -4.18 23.22
N PHE A 119 3.40 -3.17 23.48
CA PHE A 119 3.79 -2.04 24.29
C PHE A 119 3.62 -2.34 25.78
N SER A 120 4.51 -1.77 26.58
CA SER A 120 4.31 -1.55 28.01
C SER A 120 3.04 -0.73 28.29
N ARG A 121 2.50 -0.86 29.51
CA ARG A 121 1.25 -0.20 29.91
C ARG A 121 1.32 1.33 29.84
N ASP A 122 2.49 1.90 30.14
CA ASP A 122 2.75 3.34 30.07
C ASP A 122 3.16 3.81 28.66
N GLY A 123 3.28 2.88 27.71
CA GLY A 123 3.65 3.14 26.33
C GLY A 123 5.10 3.57 26.11
N GLN A 124 5.95 3.55 27.14
CA GLN A 124 7.33 4.06 27.04
C GLN A 124 8.32 3.02 26.49
N ARG A 125 7.93 1.74 26.53
CA ARG A 125 8.71 0.61 26.01
C ARG A 125 7.87 -0.23 25.07
N VAL A 126 8.53 -0.78 24.06
CA VAL A 126 8.03 -1.88 23.24
C VAL A 126 8.87 -3.12 23.54
N PHE A 127 8.22 -4.28 23.58
CA PHE A 127 8.85 -5.57 23.74
C PHE A 127 8.70 -6.38 22.47
N VAL A 128 9.78 -6.99 22.01
CA VAL A 128 9.82 -7.85 20.83
C VAL A 128 10.33 -9.23 21.24
N SER A 129 9.62 -10.28 20.84
CA SER A 129 10.08 -11.66 21.05
C SER A 129 11.27 -11.95 20.13
N GLY A 130 12.37 -12.41 20.72
CA GLY A 130 13.56 -12.85 20.01
C GLY A 130 13.45 -14.24 19.35
N GLY A 131 12.24 -14.82 19.25
CA GLY A 131 12.05 -16.12 18.60
C GLY A 131 12.80 -17.27 19.28
N ASP A 132 13.63 -17.98 18.51
CA ASP A 132 14.35 -19.18 18.94
C ASP A 132 15.43 -18.89 19.99
N SER A 133 15.98 -17.66 20.00
CA SER A 133 16.93 -17.19 21.02
C SER A 133 16.41 -17.27 22.46
N GLY A 134 15.09 -17.39 22.67
CA GLY A 134 14.45 -17.40 23.98
C GLY A 134 14.52 -16.06 24.72
N GLN A 135 14.88 -14.98 24.03
CA GLN A 135 15.01 -13.63 24.60
C GLN A 135 13.78 -12.76 24.33
N ILE A 136 13.68 -11.67 25.11
CA ILE A 136 12.78 -10.53 24.83
C ILE A 136 13.66 -9.30 24.72
N HIS A 137 13.54 -8.60 23.60
CA HIS A 137 14.17 -7.30 23.33
C HIS A 137 13.25 -6.16 23.74
#